data_AF-A0A818AW16-F1
#
_entry.id   AF-A0A818AW16-F1
#
_cell.length_a   1.000
_cell.length_b   1.000
_cell.length_c   1.000
_cell.angle_alpha   90.00
_cell.angle_beta   90.00
_cell.angle_gamma   90.00
#
_symmetry.space_group_name_H-M   'P 1'
#
loop_
_entity.id
_entity.type
_entity.pdbx_description
1 polymer ?
#
loop_
_entity_poly.entity_id
_entity_poly.type
_entity_poly.pdbx_seq_one_letter_code
_entity_poly.pdbx_strand_id
1 'polypeptide(L)'
;MSTIQYYRLYVLCIFIIITHFNVVVSTLDTVHGIASDQQQPCSILKTQNYRVTSDINYEYIHVKASDNGNTSKTTFLFLHGFPSSLHCWRHQIEYFSKQGYGCIAPNLMGYGKTYSPLDKDEYKIKSMVDHIIALLDHLHLEKVFVVGHDWGSRLANRFTLHHPERTLGLVLISVGYDAPAIFDLDRSLVALTTAFGYPTLGYWKFLNSDDAAAIIETNAESFMDLTFTSNPFQWKTDFAPIGKMQDWVIHGRRTSRASYMTQDDYKIIYQSIVAGMQPKLNWYKAAIANIDWDDVKNINPRINRPVLFIGGTQDYVCIIDAFVGQKNYIADLKVVQLETGHWVMEEKPNEVNRVIDEWTKTIV
;
A
#
# COMPACT_ATOMS: atom_id res chain seq x y z
N MET A 1 -4.03 42.02 -63.74
CA MET A 1 -4.34 42.37 -62.33
C MET A 1 -3.05 42.81 -61.67
N SER A 2 -3.01 44.03 -61.14
CA SER A 2 -1.78 44.68 -60.66
C SER A 2 -1.31 44.13 -59.31
N THR A 3 -0.02 44.27 -59.01
CA THR A 3 0.68 43.82 -57.78
C THR A 3 0.00 44.26 -56.48
N ILE A 4 -0.81 45.32 -56.52
CA ILE A 4 -1.62 45.83 -55.39
C ILE A 4 -2.79 44.89 -55.04
N GLN A 5 -3.31 44.15 -56.02
CA GLN A 5 -4.44 43.22 -55.83
C GLN A 5 -4.02 41.94 -55.10
N TYR A 6 -2.76 41.50 -55.30
CA TYR A 6 -2.16 40.37 -54.56
C TYR A 6 -1.91 40.72 -53.08
N TYR A 7 -1.42 41.92 -52.78
CA TYR A 7 -1.22 42.36 -51.40
C TYR A 7 -2.53 42.47 -50.61
N ARG A 8 -3.61 42.94 -51.27
CA ARG A 8 -4.95 43.01 -50.64
C ARG A 8 -5.54 41.63 -50.37
N LEU A 9 -5.35 40.64 -51.26
CA LEU A 9 -5.75 39.26 -51.00
C LEU A 9 -4.93 38.61 -49.87
N TYR A 10 -3.62 38.87 -49.82
CA TYR A 10 -2.73 38.29 -48.82
C TYR A 10 -3.01 38.83 -47.41
N VAL A 11 -3.26 40.14 -47.27
CA VAL A 11 -3.63 40.76 -45.98
C VAL A 11 -5.03 40.31 -45.53
N LEU A 12 -5.97 40.12 -46.47
CA LEU A 12 -7.31 39.61 -46.16
C LEU A 12 -7.26 38.13 -45.69
N CYS A 13 -6.43 37.29 -46.32
CA CYS A 13 -6.21 35.91 -45.87
C CYS A 13 -5.56 35.84 -44.48
N ILE A 14 -4.58 36.70 -44.17
CA ILE A 14 -3.95 36.76 -42.84
C ILE A 14 -4.96 37.23 -41.77
N PHE A 15 -5.81 38.23 -42.08
CA PHE A 15 -6.86 38.67 -41.16
C PHE A 15 -7.91 37.59 -40.90
N ILE A 16 -8.30 36.82 -41.93
CA ILE A 16 -9.24 35.68 -41.79
C ILE A 16 -8.62 34.54 -40.97
N ILE A 17 -7.33 34.26 -41.15
CA ILE A 17 -6.60 33.25 -40.36
C ILE A 17 -6.48 33.69 -38.90
N ILE A 18 -6.16 34.95 -38.61
CA ILE A 18 -6.06 35.47 -37.24
C ILE A 18 -7.44 35.52 -36.55
N THR A 19 -8.51 35.87 -37.26
CA THR A 19 -9.87 35.83 -36.69
C THR A 19 -10.38 34.41 -36.49
N HIS A 20 -10.08 33.46 -37.38
CA HIS A 20 -10.38 32.04 -37.15
C HIS A 20 -9.56 31.45 -36.00
N PHE A 21 -8.28 31.84 -35.85
CA PHE A 21 -7.45 31.40 -34.74
C PHE A 21 -7.99 31.92 -33.39
N ASN A 22 -8.42 33.18 -33.33
CA ASN A 22 -9.00 33.77 -32.11
C ASN A 22 -10.39 33.21 -31.78
N VAL A 23 -11.21 32.85 -32.77
CA VAL A 23 -12.52 32.19 -32.55
C VAL A 23 -12.35 30.72 -32.15
N VAL A 24 -11.35 30.01 -32.68
CA VAL A 24 -11.01 28.64 -32.25
C VAL A 24 -10.45 28.64 -30.83
N VAL A 25 -9.62 29.62 -30.45
CA VAL A 25 -9.16 29.79 -29.07
C VAL A 25 -10.33 30.12 -28.13
N SER A 26 -11.24 31.03 -28.51
CA SER A 26 -12.38 31.39 -27.65
C SER A 26 -13.44 30.30 -27.51
N THR A 27 -13.55 29.38 -28.48
CA THR A 27 -14.46 28.22 -28.42
C THR A 27 -13.84 27.00 -27.74
N LEU A 28 -12.51 26.85 -27.76
CA LEU A 28 -11.80 25.87 -26.94
C LEU A 28 -11.90 26.21 -25.43
N ASP A 29 -11.92 27.50 -25.09
CA ASP A 29 -12.09 27.95 -23.70
C ASP A 29 -13.52 27.69 -23.15
N THR A 30 -14.51 27.41 -24.01
CA THR A 30 -15.91 27.17 -23.58
C THR A 30 -16.32 25.69 -23.53
N VAL A 31 -15.49 24.76 -24.04
CA VAL A 31 -15.79 23.31 -24.06
C VAL A 31 -14.95 22.52 -23.04
N HIS A 32 -14.16 23.19 -22.20
CA HIS A 32 -13.49 22.58 -21.04
C HIS A 32 -14.11 23.06 -19.72
N GLY A 33 -15.39 22.75 -19.57
CA GLY A 33 -16.08 22.70 -18.27
C GLY A 33 -15.88 21.36 -17.55
N ILE A 34 -14.74 20.69 -17.73
CA ILE A 34 -14.26 19.71 -16.76
C ILE A 34 -13.27 20.50 -15.93
N ALA A 35 -13.71 20.94 -14.75
CA ALA A 35 -12.80 21.38 -13.73
C ALA A 35 -11.72 20.30 -13.60
N SER A 36 -10.49 20.61 -14.00
CA SER A 36 -9.36 19.84 -13.52
C SER A 36 -9.40 20.00 -12.02
N ASP A 37 -9.86 18.96 -11.34
CA ASP A 37 -9.75 18.85 -9.89
C ASP A 37 -8.25 18.74 -9.62
N GLN A 38 -7.57 19.89 -9.64
CA GLN A 38 -6.28 20.04 -9.00
C GLN A 38 -6.60 19.82 -7.52
N GLN A 39 -6.58 18.55 -7.11
CA GLN A 39 -6.62 18.17 -5.72
C GLN A 39 -5.57 19.01 -5.01
N GLN A 40 -6.04 20.03 -4.28
CA GLN A 40 -5.21 20.67 -3.28
C GLN A 40 -4.64 19.55 -2.41
N PRO A 41 -3.32 19.57 -2.11
CA PRO A 41 -2.75 18.56 -1.24
C PRO A 41 -3.57 18.50 0.04
N CYS A 42 -4.14 17.33 0.30
CA CYS A 42 -5.08 17.10 1.40
C CYS A 42 -4.41 17.52 2.71
N SER A 43 -4.88 18.62 3.31
CA SER A 43 -4.33 19.22 4.54
C SER A 43 -4.39 18.29 5.76
N ILE A 44 -5.07 17.15 5.63
CA ILE A 44 -5.31 16.14 6.65
C ILE A 44 -4.08 15.23 6.87
N LEU A 45 -3.15 15.14 5.92
CA LEU A 45 -2.02 14.19 5.97
C LEU A 45 -0.78 14.71 6.72
N LYS A 46 -0.98 15.48 7.80
CA LYS A 46 0.13 16.01 8.59
C LYS A 46 0.75 14.91 9.46
N THR A 47 2.04 14.66 9.26
CA THR A 47 2.81 13.69 10.06
C THR A 47 3.19 14.25 11.43
N GLN A 48 3.18 13.37 12.43
CA GLN A 48 3.64 13.55 13.80
C GLN A 48 4.74 12.52 14.09
N ASN A 49 5.41 12.69 15.23
CA ASN A 49 6.47 11.77 15.67
C ASN A 49 6.26 11.41 17.14
N TYR A 50 6.46 10.14 17.47
CA TYR A 50 6.41 9.64 18.83
C TYR A 50 7.63 8.76 19.12
N ARG A 51 8.31 9.06 20.23
CA ARG A 51 9.44 8.27 20.73
C ARG A 51 8.91 7.21 21.69
N VAL A 52 8.91 5.96 21.24
CA VAL A 52 8.59 4.78 22.07
C VAL A 52 9.65 4.60 23.15
N THR A 53 10.93 4.77 22.76
CA THR A 53 12.10 4.81 23.65
C THR A 53 13.04 5.94 23.22
N SER A 54 14.21 6.08 23.85
CA SER A 54 15.26 7.03 23.42
C SER A 54 15.62 6.85 21.94
N ASP A 55 15.70 5.60 21.49
CA ASP A 55 16.27 5.22 20.19
C ASP A 55 15.21 4.83 19.16
N ILE A 56 13.97 4.55 19.61
CA ILE A 56 12.88 4.07 18.76
C ILE A 56 11.84 5.20 18.57
N ASN A 57 11.81 5.78 17.38
CA ASN A 57 10.83 6.78 16.94
C ASN A 57 9.86 6.19 15.91
N TYR A 58 8.60 6.64 15.92
CA TYR A 58 7.62 6.37 14.88
C TYR A 58 7.09 7.66 14.28
N GLU A 59 7.15 7.77 12.96
CA GLU A 59 6.44 8.78 12.19
C GLU A 59 5.05 8.28 11.84
N TYR A 60 4.02 9.09 12.04
CA TYR A 60 2.64 8.68 11.80
C TYR A 60 1.71 9.85 11.47
N ILE A 61 0.62 9.56 10.76
CA ILE A 61 -0.54 10.45 10.66
C ILE A 61 -1.50 10.08 11.77
N HIS A 62 -2.10 11.09 12.42
CA HIS A 62 -3.23 10.89 13.34
C HIS A 62 -4.29 11.96 13.12
N VAL A 63 -5.49 11.51 12.79
CA VAL A 63 -6.72 12.29 12.77
C VAL A 63 -7.60 11.80 13.91
N LYS A 64 -7.88 12.69 14.87
CA LYS A 64 -8.71 12.33 16.02
C LYS A 64 -10.16 12.11 15.57
N ALA A 65 -10.81 11.09 16.13
CA ALA A 65 -12.24 10.86 15.93
C ALA A 65 -13.06 12.09 16.36
N SER A 66 -14.16 12.36 15.66
CA SER A 66 -15.09 13.41 16.03
C SER A 66 -15.85 13.01 17.29
N ASP A 67 -15.93 13.95 18.24
CA ASP A 67 -16.72 13.81 19.45
C ASP A 67 -18.03 14.59 19.27
N ASN A 68 -19.15 13.87 19.17
CA ASN A 68 -20.48 14.45 19.04
C ASN A 68 -21.20 14.54 20.39
N GLY A 69 -20.48 14.46 21.52
CA GLY A 69 -20.99 14.77 22.86
C GLY A 69 -21.73 13.64 23.59
N ASN A 70 -21.92 12.47 22.97
CA ASN A 70 -22.49 11.28 23.63
C ASN A 70 -21.69 9.98 23.38
N THR A 71 -20.99 9.86 22.25
CA THR A 71 -20.06 8.75 21.95
C THR A 71 -19.07 9.21 20.87
N SER A 72 -17.75 9.09 21.12
CA SER A 72 -16.75 9.24 20.07
C SER A 72 -16.83 8.05 19.11
N LYS A 73 -16.75 8.29 17.79
CA LYS A 73 -16.51 7.18 16.86
C LYS A 73 -15.16 6.53 17.16
N THR A 74 -15.01 5.27 16.77
CA THR A 74 -13.75 4.54 16.94
C THR A 74 -12.69 4.94 15.91
N THR A 75 -11.50 4.38 16.06
CA THR A 75 -10.31 4.70 15.27
C THR A 75 -9.87 3.49 14.44
N PHE A 76 -9.50 3.76 13.18
CA PHE A 76 -8.80 2.81 12.32
C PHE A 76 -7.28 2.98 12.46
N LEU A 77 -6.57 1.87 12.61
CA LEU A 77 -5.13 1.77 12.52
C LEU A 77 -4.76 1.15 11.17
N PHE A 78 -4.13 1.91 10.29
CA PHE A 78 -3.75 1.50 8.94
C PHE A 78 -2.25 1.17 8.86
N LEU A 79 -1.92 -0.06 8.45
CA LEU A 79 -0.55 -0.60 8.39
C LEU A 79 -0.20 -0.92 6.94
N HIS A 80 0.72 -0.16 6.34
CA HIS A 80 1.09 -0.30 4.91
C HIS A 80 2.01 -1.51 4.63
N GLY A 81 2.23 -1.79 3.35
CA GLY A 81 3.12 -2.87 2.88
C GLY A 81 4.42 -2.42 2.22
N PHE A 82 5.00 -3.30 1.41
CA PHE A 82 6.23 -3.10 0.64
C PHE A 82 5.97 -2.99 -0.87
N PRO A 83 6.69 -2.12 -1.59
CA PRO A 83 7.41 -0.93 -1.12
C PRO A 83 6.44 0.25 -1.11
N SER A 84 5.88 0.57 0.04
CA SER A 84 4.90 1.65 0.19
C SER A 84 5.30 2.62 1.32
N SER A 85 4.32 3.35 1.86
CA SER A 85 4.46 4.21 3.04
C SER A 85 3.08 4.49 3.63
N LEU A 86 3.02 5.21 4.75
CA LEU A 86 1.75 5.71 5.31
C LEU A 86 0.88 6.47 4.29
N HIS A 87 1.45 6.98 3.20
CA HIS A 87 0.76 7.74 2.15
C HIS A 87 -0.20 6.89 1.31
N CYS A 88 -0.02 5.57 1.25
CA CYS A 88 -0.95 4.70 0.50
C CYS A 88 -2.38 4.75 1.06
N TRP A 89 -2.52 5.15 2.33
CA TRP A 89 -3.80 5.25 3.02
C TRP A 89 -4.51 6.59 2.84
N ARG A 90 -3.99 7.51 2.02
CA ARG A 90 -4.54 8.87 1.84
C ARG A 90 -6.05 8.87 1.55
N HIS A 91 -6.50 7.97 0.66
CA HIS A 91 -7.89 7.85 0.26
C HIS A 91 -8.78 7.33 1.39
N GLN A 92 -8.27 6.39 2.19
CA GLN A 92 -8.97 5.81 3.33
C GLN A 92 -9.05 6.84 4.47
N ILE A 93 -7.94 7.48 4.82
CA ILE A 93 -7.88 8.51 5.86
C ILE A 93 -8.85 9.65 5.54
N GLU A 94 -8.84 10.15 4.30
CA GLU A 94 -9.77 11.21 3.88
C GLU A 94 -11.24 10.78 4.03
N TYR A 95 -11.58 9.59 3.55
CA TYR A 95 -12.95 9.07 3.63
C TYR A 95 -13.42 8.86 5.07
N PHE A 96 -12.66 8.13 5.89
CA PHE A 96 -13.08 7.76 7.25
C PHE A 96 -13.10 8.97 8.20
N SER A 97 -12.15 9.89 8.05
CA SER A 97 -12.12 11.15 8.82
C SER A 97 -13.35 12.03 8.55
N LYS A 98 -13.78 12.17 7.28
CA LYS A 98 -15.01 12.90 6.91
C LYS A 98 -16.28 12.28 7.51
N GLN A 99 -16.26 10.98 7.78
CA GLN A 99 -17.34 10.25 8.48
C GLN A 99 -17.23 10.28 10.01
N GLY A 100 -16.25 11.03 10.54
CA GLY A 100 -16.01 11.24 11.96
C GLY A 100 -15.20 10.15 12.65
N TYR A 101 -14.72 9.12 11.95
CA TYR A 101 -13.84 8.10 12.54
C TYR A 101 -12.43 8.66 12.77
N GLY A 102 -11.76 8.16 13.81
CA GLY A 102 -10.33 8.40 13.99
C GLY A 102 -9.52 7.61 12.98
N CYS A 103 -8.37 8.12 12.59
CA CYS A 103 -7.44 7.44 11.68
C CYS A 103 -6.01 7.57 12.19
N ILE A 104 -5.28 6.46 12.25
CA ILE A 104 -3.84 6.42 12.52
C ILE A 104 -3.17 5.64 11.39
N ALA A 105 -2.10 6.18 10.85
CA ALA A 105 -1.27 5.50 9.85
C ALA A 105 0.22 5.77 10.13
N PRO A 106 0.94 4.84 10.80
CA PRO A 106 2.37 4.95 10.96
C PRO A 106 3.11 4.55 9.67
N ASN A 107 4.28 5.16 9.46
CA ASN A 107 5.31 4.50 8.66
C ASN A 107 5.83 3.32 9.49
N LEU A 108 5.85 2.12 8.90
CA LEU A 108 6.35 0.93 9.56
C LEU A 108 7.88 0.98 9.71
N MET A 109 8.43 0.10 10.55
CA MET A 109 9.88 0.01 10.79
C MET A 109 10.65 -0.12 9.46
N GLY A 110 11.68 0.70 9.26
CA GLY A 110 12.43 0.77 7.99
C GLY A 110 11.92 1.79 6.96
N TYR A 111 10.86 2.55 7.29
CA TYR A 111 10.23 3.51 6.37
C TYR A 111 10.17 4.93 6.96
N GLY A 112 10.21 5.93 6.08
CA GLY A 112 10.09 7.34 6.43
C GLY A 112 11.05 7.76 7.53
N LYS A 113 10.54 8.46 8.55
CA LYS A 113 11.30 8.85 9.75
C LYS A 113 11.07 7.92 10.94
N THR A 114 10.48 6.75 10.72
CA THR A 114 10.37 5.69 11.73
C THR A 114 11.74 5.01 11.90
N TYR A 115 11.99 4.51 13.10
CA TYR A 115 13.13 3.68 13.44
C TYR A 115 13.42 2.65 12.35
N SER A 116 14.68 2.62 11.88
CA SER A 116 15.08 1.92 10.66
C SER A 116 16.43 1.22 10.86
N PRO A 117 16.49 0.17 11.70
CA PRO A 117 17.73 -0.56 11.93
C PRO A 117 18.22 -1.26 10.65
N LEU A 118 19.53 -1.47 10.54
CA LEU A 118 20.12 -2.22 9.42
C LEU A 118 20.17 -3.72 9.69
N ASP A 119 20.18 -4.12 10.96
CA ASP A 119 20.16 -5.54 11.33
C ASP A 119 18.76 -6.12 11.13
N LYS A 120 18.67 -7.18 10.33
CA LYS A 120 17.43 -7.91 10.07
C LYS A 120 16.87 -8.56 11.34
N ASP A 121 17.72 -8.89 12.32
CA ASP A 121 17.30 -9.59 13.53
C ASP A 121 16.51 -8.66 14.49
N GLU A 122 16.52 -7.34 14.22
CA GLU A 122 15.70 -6.34 14.90
C GLU A 122 14.27 -6.26 14.33
N TYR A 123 14.02 -6.84 13.14
CA TYR A 123 12.72 -6.79 12.45
C TYR A 123 11.72 -7.83 12.97
N LYS A 124 11.74 -8.10 14.28
CA LYS A 124 10.76 -8.97 14.92
C LYS A 124 9.37 -8.34 14.89
N ILE A 125 8.40 -9.06 14.36
CA ILE A 125 7.01 -8.62 14.29
C ILE A 125 6.44 -8.38 15.69
N LYS A 126 6.81 -9.21 16.69
CA LYS A 126 6.37 -9.01 18.08
C LYS A 126 6.82 -7.66 18.64
N SER A 127 8.08 -7.27 18.42
CA SER A 127 8.59 -5.96 18.85
C SER A 127 7.84 -4.82 18.16
N MET A 128 7.58 -4.94 16.85
CA MET A 128 6.79 -3.94 16.12
C MET A 128 5.36 -3.83 16.67
N VAL A 129 4.71 -4.94 17.00
CA VAL A 129 3.40 -4.93 17.67
C VAL A 129 3.47 -4.16 18.99
N ASP A 130 4.49 -4.40 19.82
CA ASP A 130 4.66 -3.69 21.10
C ASP A 130 4.85 -2.18 20.91
N HIS A 131 5.60 -1.77 19.88
CA HIS A 131 5.75 -0.36 19.55
C HIS A 131 4.43 0.30 19.12
N ILE A 132 3.63 -0.41 18.32
CA ILE A 132 2.31 0.07 17.92
C ILE A 132 1.37 0.16 19.13
N ILE A 133 1.42 -0.78 20.07
CA ILE A 133 0.68 -0.70 21.32
C ILE A 133 1.08 0.53 22.13
N ALA A 134 2.39 0.80 22.27
CA ALA A 134 2.87 2.00 22.95
C ALA A 134 2.39 3.30 22.27
N LEU A 135 2.35 3.32 20.92
CA LEU A 135 1.77 4.44 20.18
C LEU A 135 0.26 4.61 20.47
N LEU A 136 -0.51 3.53 20.52
CA LEU A 136 -1.93 3.60 20.87
C LEU A 136 -2.15 4.10 22.31
N ASP A 137 -1.32 3.65 23.25
CA ASP A 137 -1.38 4.07 24.65
C ASP A 137 -1.05 5.56 24.80
N HIS A 138 -0.04 6.06 24.07
CA HIS A 138 0.29 7.48 23.99
C HIS A 138 -0.88 8.33 23.47
N LEU A 139 -1.64 7.79 22.53
CA LEU A 139 -2.81 8.46 21.95
C LEU A 139 -4.10 8.23 22.76
N HIS A 140 -4.02 7.51 23.89
CA HIS A 140 -5.14 7.15 24.75
C HIS A 140 -6.25 6.37 24.03
N LEU A 141 -5.87 5.47 23.12
CA LEU A 141 -6.79 4.63 22.37
C LEU A 141 -6.80 3.20 22.89
N GLU A 142 -7.89 2.84 23.56
CA GLU A 142 -8.03 1.49 24.13
C GLU A 142 -8.22 0.42 23.05
N LYS A 143 -9.05 0.67 22.03
CA LYS A 143 -9.34 -0.31 20.96
C LYS A 143 -9.45 0.36 19.61
N VAL A 144 -9.02 -0.35 18.57
CA VAL A 144 -9.03 0.11 17.19
C VAL A 144 -9.52 -0.99 16.23
N PHE A 145 -10.01 -0.58 15.07
CA PHE A 145 -10.04 -1.45 13.91
C PHE A 145 -8.64 -1.51 13.30
N VAL A 146 -8.11 -2.70 13.10
CA VAL A 146 -6.76 -2.89 12.56
C VAL A 146 -6.88 -3.23 11.08
N VAL A 147 -6.24 -2.44 10.22
CA VAL A 147 -6.29 -2.58 8.77
C VAL A 147 -4.86 -2.75 8.26
N GLY A 148 -4.59 -3.85 7.57
CA GLY A 148 -3.29 -4.12 6.97
C GLY A 148 -3.38 -4.31 5.46
N HIS A 149 -2.30 -3.94 4.76
CA HIS A 149 -2.05 -4.32 3.38
C HIS A 149 -0.67 -4.98 3.27
N ASP A 150 -0.57 -6.07 2.50
CA ASP A 150 0.71 -6.77 2.23
C ASP A 150 1.48 -7.11 3.54
N TRP A 151 2.70 -6.64 3.77
CA TRP A 151 3.43 -6.86 5.03
C TRP A 151 2.70 -6.25 6.24
N GLY A 152 1.96 -5.18 6.04
CA GLY A 152 1.07 -4.60 7.03
C GLY A 152 -0.06 -5.55 7.43
N SER A 153 -0.55 -6.40 6.53
CA SER A 153 -1.51 -7.47 6.88
C SER A 153 -0.88 -8.52 7.79
N ARG A 154 0.39 -8.90 7.54
CA ARG A 154 1.11 -9.81 8.44
C ARG A 154 1.30 -9.21 9.83
N LEU A 155 1.67 -7.93 9.92
CA LEU A 155 1.75 -7.21 11.19
C LEU A 155 0.37 -7.12 11.88
N ALA A 156 -0.69 -6.79 11.12
CA ALA A 156 -2.07 -6.71 11.62
C ALA A 156 -2.55 -8.04 12.20
N ASN A 157 -2.29 -9.16 11.50
CA ASN A 157 -2.59 -10.51 11.99
C ASN A 157 -1.93 -10.78 13.34
N ARG A 158 -0.63 -10.50 13.46
CA ARG A 158 0.11 -10.74 14.72
C ARG A 158 -0.32 -9.78 15.82
N PHE A 159 -0.62 -8.52 15.50
CA PHE A 159 -1.23 -7.58 16.44
C PHE A 159 -2.52 -8.16 17.04
N THR A 160 -3.43 -8.66 16.21
CA THR A 160 -4.71 -9.22 16.69
C THR A 160 -4.54 -10.52 17.47
N LEU A 161 -3.56 -11.37 17.13
CA LEU A 161 -3.28 -12.58 17.92
C LEU A 161 -2.71 -12.26 19.30
N HIS A 162 -1.78 -11.31 19.40
CA HIS A 162 -1.15 -10.95 20.67
C HIS A 162 -2.05 -10.05 21.53
N HIS A 163 -2.86 -9.19 20.90
CA HIS A 163 -3.70 -8.19 21.57
C HIS A 163 -5.16 -8.22 21.07
N PRO A 164 -5.87 -9.34 21.21
CA PRO A 164 -7.28 -9.42 20.84
C PRO A 164 -8.14 -8.44 21.66
N GLU A 165 -7.73 -8.08 22.88
CA GLU A 165 -8.38 -7.09 23.74
C GLU A 165 -8.30 -5.67 23.18
N ARG A 166 -7.29 -5.36 22.36
CA ARG A 166 -7.07 -4.05 21.71
C ARG A 166 -7.68 -3.96 20.30
N THR A 167 -8.23 -5.06 19.79
CA THR A 167 -8.76 -5.17 18.42
C THR A 167 -10.29 -5.21 18.43
N LEU A 168 -10.95 -4.28 17.72
CA LEU A 168 -12.40 -4.34 17.45
C LEU A 168 -12.72 -5.32 16.32
N GLY A 169 -11.94 -5.26 15.25
CA GLY A 169 -12.01 -6.13 14.08
C GLY A 169 -10.76 -5.96 13.24
N LEU A 170 -10.48 -6.96 12.39
CA LEU A 170 -9.30 -7.04 11.56
C LEU A 170 -9.67 -6.97 10.07
N VAL A 171 -9.05 -6.07 9.32
CA VAL A 171 -9.16 -5.98 7.86
C VAL A 171 -7.81 -6.33 7.24
N LEU A 172 -7.81 -7.28 6.33
CA LEU A 172 -6.64 -7.76 5.60
C LEU A 172 -6.82 -7.50 4.12
N ILE A 173 -5.88 -6.78 3.51
CA ILE A 173 -5.91 -6.44 2.10
C ILE A 173 -4.75 -7.13 1.38
N SER A 174 -5.05 -7.79 0.26
CA SER A 174 -4.15 -8.62 -0.56
C SER A 174 -3.64 -9.89 0.15
N VAL A 175 -2.94 -9.76 1.28
CA VAL A 175 -2.45 -10.90 2.08
C VAL A 175 -3.48 -11.28 3.14
N GLY A 176 -4.06 -12.49 3.03
CA GLY A 176 -5.00 -13.02 4.00
C GLY A 176 -4.34 -13.58 5.27
N TYR A 177 -5.13 -14.14 6.18
CA TYR A 177 -4.60 -14.67 7.44
C TYR A 177 -3.80 -15.96 7.26
N ASP A 178 -2.59 -15.98 7.82
CA ASP A 178 -1.72 -17.12 7.94
C ASP A 178 -1.47 -17.47 9.42
N ALA A 179 -1.71 -18.74 9.77
CA ALA A 179 -1.38 -19.22 11.11
C ALA A 179 0.15 -19.24 11.30
N PRO A 180 0.64 -18.94 12.52
CA PRO A 180 2.07 -19.05 12.84
C PRO A 180 2.67 -20.39 12.43
N ALA A 181 3.73 -20.34 11.63
CA ALA A 181 4.47 -21.50 11.14
C ALA A 181 5.90 -21.10 10.80
N ILE A 182 6.81 -22.09 10.78
CA ILE A 182 8.13 -21.91 10.17
C ILE A 182 7.91 -21.75 8.66
N PHE A 183 8.40 -20.64 8.13
CA PHE A 183 8.39 -20.33 6.71
C PHE A 183 9.62 -20.93 6.03
N ASP A 184 9.38 -21.73 4.99
CA ASP A 184 10.41 -22.27 4.10
C ASP A 184 10.10 -21.79 2.69
N LEU A 185 10.98 -20.93 2.16
CA LEU A 185 10.78 -20.32 0.85
C LEU A 185 10.81 -21.37 -0.27
N ASP A 186 11.78 -22.28 -0.27
CA ASP A 186 11.92 -23.26 -1.35
C ASP A 186 10.75 -24.24 -1.38
N ARG A 187 10.29 -24.69 -0.20
CA ARG A 187 9.08 -25.49 -0.10
C ARG A 187 7.85 -24.74 -0.57
N SER A 188 7.72 -23.46 -0.20
CA SER A 188 6.60 -22.61 -0.63
C SER A 188 6.62 -22.41 -2.14
N LEU A 189 7.78 -22.18 -2.76
CA LEU A 189 7.93 -22.04 -4.20
C LEU A 189 7.46 -23.31 -4.95
N VAL A 190 7.81 -24.50 -4.46
CA VAL A 190 7.33 -25.77 -5.04
C VAL A 190 5.80 -25.88 -4.92
N ALA A 191 5.25 -25.63 -3.73
CA ALA A 191 3.81 -25.74 -3.50
C ALA A 191 3.00 -24.74 -4.35
N LEU A 192 3.44 -23.48 -4.40
CA LEU A 192 2.75 -22.41 -5.14
C LEU A 192 2.89 -22.60 -6.66
N THR A 193 4.03 -23.08 -7.15
CA THR A 193 4.19 -23.44 -8.57
C THR A 193 3.26 -24.58 -8.94
N THR A 194 3.12 -25.58 -8.07
CA THR A 194 2.20 -26.71 -8.29
C THR A 194 0.74 -26.25 -8.31
N ALA A 195 0.36 -25.35 -7.41
CA ALA A 195 -1.00 -24.86 -7.30
C ALA A 195 -1.40 -23.87 -8.42
N PHE A 196 -0.49 -22.98 -8.82
CA PHE A 196 -0.84 -21.83 -9.66
C PHE A 196 -0.11 -21.78 -11.01
N GLY A 197 0.82 -22.72 -11.25
CA GLY A 197 1.56 -22.86 -12.50
C GLY A 197 2.80 -21.96 -12.62
N TYR A 198 3.17 -21.21 -11.58
CA TYR A 198 4.38 -20.39 -11.53
C TYR A 198 4.78 -20.08 -10.07
N PRO A 199 6.06 -19.79 -9.80
CA PRO A 199 6.52 -19.49 -8.45
C PRO A 199 6.14 -18.05 -8.03
N THR A 200 5.00 -17.88 -7.38
CA THR A 200 4.45 -16.56 -7.00
C THR A 200 5.33 -15.77 -6.02
N LEU A 201 6.23 -16.44 -5.29
CA LEU A 201 7.18 -15.82 -4.35
C LEU A 201 8.64 -15.83 -4.85
N GLY A 202 8.88 -16.14 -6.13
CA GLY A 202 10.25 -16.28 -6.65
C GLY A 202 11.13 -15.03 -6.49
N TYR A 203 10.50 -13.84 -6.55
CA TYR A 203 11.15 -12.56 -6.30
C TYR A 203 11.75 -12.42 -4.90
N TRP A 204 11.29 -13.19 -3.91
CA TRP A 204 11.88 -13.18 -2.56
C TRP A 204 13.35 -13.60 -2.57
N LYS A 205 13.77 -14.45 -3.53
CA LYS A 205 15.21 -14.80 -3.67
C LYS A 205 16.06 -13.57 -3.99
N PHE A 206 15.56 -12.70 -4.85
CA PHE A 206 16.23 -11.44 -5.17
C PHE A 206 16.15 -10.47 -3.99
N LEU A 207 14.97 -10.22 -3.42
CA LEU A 207 14.83 -9.28 -2.31
C LEU A 207 15.62 -9.69 -1.05
N ASN A 208 15.96 -10.98 -0.91
CA ASN A 208 16.78 -11.50 0.17
C ASN A 208 18.30 -11.46 -0.11
N SER A 209 18.74 -11.16 -1.34
CA SER A 209 20.17 -11.11 -1.66
C SER A 209 20.85 -9.89 -1.02
N ASP A 210 22.18 -9.95 -0.88
CA ASP A 210 22.96 -8.88 -0.23
C ASP A 210 23.12 -7.64 -1.11
N ASP A 211 23.08 -7.81 -2.42
CA ASP A 211 23.20 -6.76 -3.44
C ASP A 211 21.85 -6.13 -3.84
N ALA A 212 20.72 -6.68 -3.41
CA ALA A 212 19.38 -6.26 -3.81
C ALA A 212 19.11 -4.78 -3.57
N ALA A 213 19.47 -4.26 -2.39
CA ALA A 213 19.25 -2.87 -2.03
C ALA A 213 19.96 -1.93 -3.03
N ALA A 214 21.26 -2.15 -3.25
CA ALA A 214 22.06 -1.35 -4.16
C ALA A 214 21.58 -1.45 -5.62
N ILE A 215 21.19 -2.64 -6.07
CA ILE A 215 20.66 -2.85 -7.43
C ILE A 215 19.35 -2.07 -7.62
N ILE A 216 18.43 -2.15 -6.64
CA ILE A 216 17.14 -1.45 -6.68
C ILE A 216 17.34 0.06 -6.63
N GLU A 217 18.18 0.57 -5.72
CA GLU A 217 18.46 1.99 -5.58
C GLU A 217 19.07 2.58 -6.85
N THR A 218 20.01 1.86 -7.49
CA THR A 218 20.64 2.27 -8.75
C THR A 218 19.64 2.29 -9.91
N ASN A 219 18.68 1.36 -9.93
CA ASN A 219 17.70 1.19 -10.99
C ASN A 219 16.27 1.49 -10.52
N ALA A 220 16.11 2.50 -9.66
CA ALA A 220 14.86 2.74 -8.92
C ALA A 220 13.65 2.92 -9.84
N GLU A 221 13.82 3.58 -10.99
CA GLU A 221 12.72 3.75 -11.95
C GLU A 221 12.27 2.42 -12.58
N SER A 222 13.20 1.51 -12.85
CA SER A 222 12.91 0.19 -13.39
C SER A 222 12.14 -0.67 -12.40
N PHE A 223 12.58 -0.66 -11.13
CA PHE A 223 11.90 -1.34 -10.04
C PHE A 223 10.50 -0.74 -9.78
N MET A 224 10.39 0.59 -9.78
CA MET A 224 9.14 1.31 -9.59
C MET A 224 8.11 0.98 -10.66
N ASP A 225 8.49 1.07 -11.94
CA ASP A 225 7.56 0.85 -13.04
C ASP A 225 7.05 -0.60 -13.06
N LEU A 226 7.88 -1.59 -12.69
CA LEU A 226 7.44 -2.98 -12.57
C LEU A 226 6.51 -3.19 -11.36
N THR A 227 6.83 -2.55 -10.24
CA THR A 227 6.06 -2.68 -8.98
C THR A 227 4.67 -2.05 -9.09
N PHE A 228 4.56 -0.90 -9.77
CA PHE A 228 3.33 -0.17 -9.98
C PHE A 228 2.93 -0.17 -11.46
N THR A 229 3.06 -1.33 -12.11
CA THR A 229 2.74 -1.49 -13.53
C THR A 229 1.25 -1.28 -13.83
N SER A 230 0.93 -0.69 -14.99
CA SER A 230 -0.45 -0.61 -15.50
C SER A 230 -0.99 -1.96 -15.98
N ASN A 231 -0.14 -2.98 -16.10
CA ASN A 231 -0.54 -4.33 -16.50
C ASN A 231 -0.20 -5.33 -15.38
N PRO A 232 -1.15 -5.64 -14.48
CA PRO A 232 -0.93 -6.58 -13.38
C PRO A 232 -0.42 -7.94 -13.83
N PHE A 233 -0.71 -8.39 -15.05
CA PHE A 233 -0.20 -9.66 -15.58
C PHE A 233 1.33 -9.72 -15.63
N GLN A 234 2.03 -8.57 -15.72
CA GLN A 234 3.49 -8.54 -15.64
C GLN A 234 4.02 -9.06 -14.31
N TRP A 235 3.21 -9.05 -13.25
CA TRP A 235 3.61 -9.69 -12.00
C TRP A 235 3.78 -11.20 -12.15
N LYS A 236 2.98 -11.85 -13.00
CA LYS A 236 3.11 -13.29 -13.30
C LYS A 236 4.34 -13.63 -14.14
N THR A 237 4.79 -12.72 -15.01
CA THR A 237 5.84 -13.00 -15.99
C THR A 237 7.20 -12.43 -15.63
N ASP A 238 7.23 -11.23 -15.05
CA ASP A 238 8.43 -10.41 -14.91
C ASP A 238 8.74 -10.02 -13.44
N PHE A 239 7.75 -10.02 -12.55
CA PHE A 239 7.96 -9.76 -11.12
C PHE A 239 8.19 -11.07 -10.34
N ALA A 240 7.14 -11.88 -10.22
CA ALA A 240 7.06 -12.98 -9.27
C ALA A 240 8.04 -14.13 -9.54
N PRO A 241 8.25 -14.60 -10.78
CA PRO A 241 9.06 -15.79 -10.98
C PRO A 241 10.52 -15.61 -10.59
N ILE A 242 11.17 -16.72 -10.21
CA ILE A 242 12.55 -16.73 -9.71
C ILE A 242 13.49 -16.02 -10.71
N GLY A 243 14.21 -15.01 -10.23
CA GLY A 243 15.20 -14.25 -11.00
C GLY A 243 14.62 -13.24 -11.99
N LYS A 244 13.30 -13.19 -12.23
CA LYS A 244 12.70 -12.29 -13.23
C LYS A 244 12.72 -10.83 -12.82
N MET A 245 12.36 -10.51 -11.58
CA MET A 245 12.49 -9.14 -11.08
C MET A 245 13.96 -8.68 -11.11
N GLN A 246 14.89 -9.53 -10.68
CA GLN A 246 16.32 -9.19 -10.69
C GLN A 246 16.81 -8.87 -12.11
N ASP A 247 16.51 -9.75 -13.07
CA ASP A 247 16.84 -9.56 -14.48
C ASP A 247 16.22 -8.27 -15.03
N TRP A 248 14.97 -7.98 -14.69
CA TRP A 248 14.29 -6.75 -15.09
C TRP A 248 15.02 -5.50 -14.59
N VAL A 249 15.29 -5.45 -13.29
CA VAL A 249 15.85 -4.29 -12.60
C VAL A 249 17.30 -4.05 -13.00
N ILE A 250 18.14 -5.09 -13.07
CA ILE A 250 19.55 -4.97 -13.48
C ILE A 250 19.68 -4.39 -14.90
N HIS A 251 18.77 -4.76 -15.80
CA HIS A 251 18.79 -4.27 -17.19
C HIS A 251 18.01 -2.97 -17.39
N GLY A 252 17.55 -2.32 -16.31
CA GLY A 252 16.86 -1.03 -16.38
C GLY A 252 15.58 -1.06 -17.23
N ARG A 253 14.90 -2.21 -17.33
CA ARG A 253 13.69 -2.35 -18.16
C ARG A 253 12.56 -1.47 -17.64
N ARG A 254 11.70 -0.99 -18.54
CA ARG A 254 10.63 -0.02 -18.26
C ARG A 254 9.29 -0.54 -18.77
N THR A 255 8.24 -0.14 -18.09
CA THR A 255 6.84 -0.39 -18.49
C THR A 255 5.98 0.82 -18.10
N SER A 256 4.76 0.87 -18.59
CA SER A 256 3.82 1.93 -18.21
C SER A 256 3.39 1.76 -16.75
N ARG A 257 3.34 2.87 -16.01
CA ARG A 257 2.83 2.91 -14.64
C ARG A 257 1.31 2.93 -14.59
N ALA A 258 0.76 2.36 -13.53
CA ALA A 258 -0.66 2.36 -13.27
C ALA A 258 -1.21 3.78 -13.10
N SER A 259 -2.42 4.01 -13.62
CA SER A 259 -3.05 5.34 -13.65
C SER A 259 -3.44 5.87 -12.27
N TYR A 260 -3.64 4.99 -11.28
CA TYR A 260 -3.94 5.40 -9.90
C TYR A 260 -2.71 5.97 -9.17
N MET A 261 -1.50 5.74 -9.68
CA MET A 261 -0.28 6.35 -9.16
C MET A 261 -0.08 7.72 -9.81
N THR A 262 -0.43 8.77 -9.08
CA THR A 262 -0.19 10.14 -9.56
C THR A 262 1.30 10.48 -9.61
N GLN A 263 1.65 11.59 -10.24
CA GLN A 263 3.04 12.04 -10.30
C GLN A 263 3.62 12.38 -8.92
N ASP A 264 2.78 12.80 -7.97
CA ASP A 264 3.22 13.10 -6.61
C ASP A 264 3.36 11.82 -5.78
N ASP A 265 2.46 10.84 -5.95
CA ASP A 265 2.61 9.49 -5.38
C ASP A 265 3.93 8.85 -5.84
N TYR A 266 4.23 8.96 -7.13
CA TYR A 266 5.49 8.49 -7.69
C TYR A 266 6.70 9.12 -7.00
N LYS A 267 6.72 10.45 -6.83
CA LYS A 267 7.84 11.15 -6.19
C LYS A 267 8.06 10.67 -4.76
N ILE A 268 6.99 10.50 -3.98
CA ILE A 268 7.05 10.06 -2.58
C ILE A 268 7.69 8.67 -2.50
N ILE A 269 7.20 7.71 -3.29
CA ILE A 269 7.70 6.34 -3.24
C ILE A 269 9.10 6.24 -3.85
N TYR A 270 9.37 6.96 -4.94
CA TYR A 270 10.71 7.04 -5.53
C TYR A 270 11.73 7.56 -4.52
N GLN A 271 11.42 8.65 -3.80
CA GLN A 271 12.27 9.19 -2.74
C GLN A 271 12.49 8.17 -1.61
N SER A 272 11.44 7.44 -1.22
CA SER A 272 11.53 6.39 -0.21
C SER A 272 12.50 5.26 -0.62
N ILE A 273 12.52 4.89 -1.90
CA ILE A 273 13.41 3.86 -2.46
C ILE A 273 14.86 4.34 -2.48
N VAL A 274 15.14 5.49 -3.09
CA VAL A 274 16.52 6.00 -3.22
C VAL A 274 17.13 6.46 -1.90
N ALA A 275 16.31 6.70 -0.87
CA ALA A 275 16.77 7.01 0.48
C ALA A 275 17.29 5.79 1.25
N GLY A 276 17.06 4.56 0.75
CA GLY A 276 17.61 3.34 1.32
C GLY A 276 16.62 2.18 1.31
N MET A 277 16.99 1.07 0.66
CA MET A 277 16.16 -0.12 0.52
C MET A 277 16.47 -1.19 1.56
N GLN A 278 17.69 -1.26 2.08
CA GLN A 278 18.09 -2.34 3.00
C GLN A 278 17.15 -2.50 4.22
N PRO A 279 16.78 -1.43 4.95
CA PRO A 279 15.77 -1.53 6.03
C PRO A 279 14.42 -2.10 5.58
N LYS A 280 13.98 -1.79 4.35
CA LYS A 280 12.68 -2.25 3.82
C LYS A 280 12.76 -3.73 3.42
N LEU A 281 13.89 -4.16 2.88
CA LEU A 281 14.15 -5.55 2.51
C LEU A 281 14.29 -6.47 3.74
N ASN A 282 14.68 -5.92 4.89
CA ASN A 282 14.81 -6.70 6.12
C ASN A 282 13.50 -7.37 6.58
N TRP A 283 12.32 -6.89 6.16
CA TRP A 283 11.05 -7.61 6.35
C TRP A 283 11.06 -9.01 5.71
N TYR A 284 11.58 -9.11 4.49
CA TYR A 284 11.74 -10.39 3.79
C TYR A 284 12.84 -11.23 4.43
N LYS A 285 13.99 -10.60 4.75
CA LYS A 285 15.14 -11.30 5.35
C LYS A 285 14.80 -11.90 6.71
N ALA A 286 14.11 -11.14 7.56
CA ALA A 286 13.63 -11.58 8.86
C ALA A 286 12.64 -12.75 8.74
N ALA A 287 11.70 -12.68 7.80
CA ALA A 287 10.70 -13.73 7.59
C ALA A 287 11.33 -15.05 7.11
N ILE A 288 12.30 -15.00 6.19
CA ILE A 288 13.04 -16.19 5.74
C ILE A 288 13.90 -16.75 6.88
N ALA A 289 14.50 -15.89 7.70
CA ALA A 289 15.29 -16.29 8.86
C ALA A 289 14.44 -16.82 10.04
N ASN A 290 13.11 -16.73 9.96
CA ASN A 290 12.18 -17.22 10.99
C ASN A 290 12.43 -16.64 12.39
N ILE A 291 12.88 -15.38 12.48
CA ILE A 291 13.25 -14.75 13.75
C ILE A 291 12.09 -14.58 14.74
N ASP A 292 10.85 -14.64 14.23
CA ASP A 292 9.62 -14.55 15.03
C ASP A 292 9.21 -15.89 15.67
N TRP A 293 9.81 -17.02 15.27
CA TRP A 293 9.26 -18.35 15.58
C TRP A 293 9.11 -18.59 17.09
N ASP A 294 10.10 -18.18 17.89
CA ASP A 294 10.05 -18.35 19.34
C ASP A 294 8.93 -17.54 20.00
N ASP A 295 8.56 -16.40 19.42
CA ASP A 295 7.50 -15.51 19.93
C ASP A 295 6.10 -16.04 19.60
N VAL A 296 5.96 -16.86 18.55
CA VAL A 296 4.65 -17.28 18.02
C VAL A 296 4.38 -18.80 18.10
N LYS A 297 5.38 -19.65 18.36
CA LYS A 297 5.23 -21.12 18.33
C LYS A 297 4.17 -21.68 19.29
N ASN A 298 3.87 -20.96 20.37
CA ASN A 298 2.93 -21.39 21.41
C ASN A 298 1.65 -20.55 21.44
N ILE A 299 1.46 -19.61 20.51
CA ILE A 299 0.25 -18.78 20.49
C ILE A 299 -0.93 -19.59 19.95
N ASN A 300 -2.13 -19.34 20.48
CA ASN A 300 -3.33 -19.89 19.88
C ASN A 300 -3.52 -19.24 18.49
N PRO A 301 -3.55 -20.02 17.39
CA PRO A 301 -3.68 -19.46 16.06
C PRO A 301 -5.12 -19.00 15.73
N ARG A 302 -6.08 -19.14 16.65
CA ARG A 302 -7.46 -18.70 16.39
C ARG A 302 -7.62 -17.19 16.59
N ILE A 303 -8.23 -16.52 15.61
CA ILE A 303 -8.66 -15.13 15.74
C ILE A 303 -10.12 -15.13 16.23
N ASN A 304 -10.35 -14.54 17.41
CA ASN A 304 -11.67 -14.46 18.03
C ASN A 304 -12.37 -13.10 17.78
N ARG A 305 -11.96 -12.39 16.73
CA ARG A 305 -12.53 -11.11 16.29
C ARG A 305 -13.10 -11.26 14.88
N PRO A 306 -14.08 -10.43 14.48
CA PRO A 306 -14.53 -10.35 13.10
C PRO A 306 -13.33 -10.02 12.19
N VAL A 307 -13.24 -10.72 11.06
CA VAL A 307 -12.21 -10.49 10.04
C VAL A 307 -12.84 -10.23 8.68
N LEU A 308 -12.36 -9.19 8.00
CA LEU A 308 -12.65 -8.91 6.60
C LEU A 308 -11.37 -9.11 5.78
N PHE A 309 -11.41 -10.03 4.83
CA PHE A 309 -10.35 -10.19 3.83
C PHE A 309 -10.79 -9.61 2.49
N ILE A 310 -10.01 -8.69 1.92
CA ILE A 310 -10.23 -8.07 0.61
C ILE A 310 -9.06 -8.45 -0.32
N GLY A 311 -9.34 -9.22 -1.36
CA GLY A 311 -8.34 -9.62 -2.36
C GLY A 311 -8.61 -9.06 -3.75
N GLY A 312 -7.55 -8.82 -4.51
CA GLY A 312 -7.62 -8.45 -5.92
C GLY A 312 -7.68 -9.69 -6.81
N THR A 313 -8.62 -9.76 -7.76
CA THR A 313 -8.73 -10.91 -8.69
C THR A 313 -7.60 -10.96 -9.71
N GLN A 314 -6.81 -9.89 -9.83
CA GLN A 314 -5.63 -9.79 -10.70
C GLN A 314 -4.34 -9.63 -9.88
N ASP A 315 -4.35 -9.99 -8.60
CA ASP A 315 -3.14 -10.12 -7.80
C ASP A 315 -2.45 -11.46 -8.13
N TYR A 316 -1.31 -11.37 -8.82
CA TYR A 316 -0.51 -12.52 -9.26
C TYR A 316 0.58 -12.94 -8.24
N VAL A 317 0.59 -12.35 -7.05
CA VAL A 317 1.47 -12.78 -5.94
C VAL A 317 0.61 -13.33 -4.81
N CYS A 318 -0.34 -12.53 -4.33
CA CYS A 318 -1.24 -12.87 -3.22
C CYS A 318 -2.59 -13.36 -3.76
N ILE A 319 -2.53 -14.48 -4.48
CA ILE A 319 -3.71 -15.10 -5.07
C ILE A 319 -4.70 -15.46 -3.95
N ILE A 320 -5.96 -15.01 -4.08
CA ILE A 320 -7.03 -15.20 -3.09
C ILE A 320 -7.15 -16.67 -2.64
N ASP A 321 -7.05 -17.60 -3.58
CA ASP A 321 -7.17 -19.04 -3.32
C ASP A 321 -6.04 -19.60 -2.45
N ALA A 322 -4.90 -18.91 -2.34
CA ALA A 322 -3.83 -19.29 -1.40
C ALA A 322 -4.26 -19.11 0.06
N PHE A 323 -5.29 -18.31 0.34
CA PHE A 323 -5.75 -17.99 1.68
C PHE A 323 -7.05 -18.70 2.08
N VAL A 324 -7.53 -19.69 1.33
CA VAL A 324 -8.76 -20.45 1.67
C VAL A 324 -8.68 -21.15 3.03
N GLY A 325 -7.47 -21.46 3.50
CA GLY A 325 -7.24 -22.10 4.79
C GLY A 325 -7.54 -21.22 6.00
N GLN A 326 -7.66 -19.90 5.82
CA GLN A 326 -7.88 -18.96 6.92
C GLN A 326 -9.20 -19.20 7.68
N LYS A 327 -10.22 -19.77 7.01
CA LYS A 327 -11.50 -20.18 7.61
C LYS A 327 -11.37 -21.23 8.72
N ASN A 328 -10.24 -21.94 8.78
CA ASN A 328 -9.99 -22.92 9.83
C ASN A 328 -9.67 -22.24 11.18
N TYR A 329 -9.23 -21.00 11.14
CA TYR A 329 -8.74 -20.22 12.28
C TYR A 329 -9.65 -19.07 12.67
N ILE A 330 -10.52 -18.64 11.76
CA ILE A 330 -11.38 -17.47 11.91
C ILE A 330 -12.84 -17.90 11.80
N ALA A 331 -13.59 -17.78 12.89
CA ALA A 331 -15.01 -18.15 12.91
C ALA A 331 -15.90 -17.13 12.18
N ASP A 332 -15.60 -15.83 12.36
CA ASP A 332 -16.31 -14.73 11.73
C ASP A 332 -15.44 -14.10 10.64
N LEU A 333 -15.47 -14.73 9.46
CA LEU A 333 -14.68 -14.32 8.29
C LEU A 333 -15.61 -13.88 7.15
N LYS A 334 -15.44 -12.65 6.69
CA LYS A 334 -16.00 -12.15 5.43
C LYS A 334 -14.89 -12.03 4.39
N VAL A 335 -15.09 -12.64 3.22
CA VAL A 335 -14.17 -12.52 2.07
C VAL A 335 -14.82 -11.68 0.97
N VAL A 336 -14.11 -10.68 0.49
CA VAL A 336 -14.51 -9.82 -0.63
C VAL A 336 -13.43 -9.87 -1.70
N GLN A 337 -13.86 -10.00 -2.95
CA GLN A 337 -12.97 -9.97 -4.12
C GLN A 337 -13.30 -8.74 -4.95
N LEU A 338 -12.28 -7.98 -5.34
CA LEU A 338 -12.40 -6.82 -6.21
C LEU A 338 -11.59 -7.06 -7.48
N GLU A 339 -12.10 -6.59 -8.61
CA GLU A 339 -11.36 -6.65 -9.88
C GLU A 339 -10.25 -5.60 -9.89
N THR A 340 -9.14 -5.93 -9.24
CA THR A 340 -7.92 -5.11 -9.09
C THR A 340 -6.68 -5.99 -9.08
N GLY A 341 -5.52 -5.38 -9.26
CA GLY A 341 -4.23 -5.96 -8.90
C GLY A 341 -3.99 -5.97 -7.39
N HIS A 342 -2.70 -5.93 -7.02
CA HIS A 342 -2.23 -6.00 -5.63
C HIS A 342 -2.52 -4.75 -4.78
N TRP A 343 -2.52 -3.58 -5.42
CA TRP A 343 -2.67 -2.27 -4.77
C TRP A 343 -4.14 -1.91 -4.57
N VAL A 344 -4.94 -2.83 -4.03
CA VAL A 344 -6.42 -2.81 -4.02
C VAL A 344 -6.99 -1.47 -3.52
N MET A 345 -6.44 -0.95 -2.43
CA MET A 345 -6.91 0.29 -1.78
C MET A 345 -6.50 1.58 -2.51
N GLU A 346 -5.51 1.50 -3.39
CA GLU A 346 -5.12 2.61 -4.26
C GLU A 346 -5.81 2.55 -5.62
N GLU A 347 -6.03 1.34 -6.15
CA GLU A 347 -6.66 1.11 -7.45
C GLU A 347 -8.18 1.32 -7.40
N LYS A 348 -8.85 0.84 -6.34
CA LYS A 348 -10.30 1.00 -6.12
C LYS A 348 -10.60 1.55 -4.72
N PRO A 349 -10.17 2.79 -4.41
CA PRO A 349 -10.29 3.36 -3.07
C PRO A 349 -11.75 3.46 -2.61
N ASN A 350 -12.67 3.85 -3.50
CA ASN A 350 -14.08 4.04 -3.15
C ASN A 350 -14.76 2.71 -2.78
N GLU A 351 -14.49 1.65 -3.55
CA GLU A 351 -15.01 0.32 -3.29
C GLU A 351 -14.45 -0.25 -1.99
N VAL A 352 -13.14 -0.13 -1.77
CA VAL A 352 -12.49 -0.56 -0.51
C VAL A 352 -13.09 0.19 0.68
N ASN A 353 -13.19 1.51 0.59
CA ASN A 353 -13.78 2.36 1.63
C ASN A 353 -15.20 1.93 1.98
N ARG A 354 -16.05 1.72 0.96
CA ARG A 354 -17.43 1.26 1.14
C ARG A 354 -17.50 -0.11 1.80
N VAL A 355 -16.69 -1.07 1.34
CA VAL A 355 -16.67 -2.43 1.88
C VAL A 355 -16.26 -2.44 3.35
N ILE A 356 -15.22 -1.67 3.72
CA ILE A 356 -14.75 -1.56 5.10
C ILE A 356 -15.79 -0.87 5.98
N ASP A 357 -16.42 0.22 5.52
CA ASP A 357 -17.42 0.95 6.31
C ASP A 357 -18.71 0.14 6.51
N GLU A 358 -19.22 -0.51 5.47
CA GLU A 358 -20.37 -1.42 5.56
C GLU A 358 -20.11 -2.56 6.54
N TRP A 359 -18.91 -3.16 6.49
CA TRP A 359 -18.53 -4.23 7.42
C TRP A 359 -18.36 -3.71 8.85
N THR A 360 -17.73 -2.56 9.04
CA THR A 360 -17.53 -1.94 10.36
C THR A 360 -18.87 -1.69 11.07
N LYS A 361 -19.88 -1.22 10.34
CA LYS A 361 -21.25 -1.00 10.85
C LYS A 361 -21.97 -2.26 11.34
N THR A 362 -21.45 -3.46 11.05
CA THR A 362 -22.00 -4.72 11.58
C THR A 362 -21.40 -5.11 12.93
N ILE A 363 -20.36 -4.42 13.39
CA ILE A 363 -19.59 -4.75 14.60
C ILE A 363 -19.89 -3.77 15.75
N VAL A 364 -20.05 -2.48 15.43
CA VAL A 364 -20.25 -1.39 16.41
C VAL A 364 -21.69 -0.95 16.55
#